data_AF-A0AB33Z6E6-F1
#
_entry.id   AF-A0AB33Z6E6-F1
#
_cell.length_a   1.000
_cell.length_b   1.000
_cell.length_c   1.000
_cell.angle_alpha   90.00
_cell.angle_beta   90.00
_cell.angle_gamma   90.00
#
_symmetry.space_group_name_H-M   'P 1'
#
loop_
_entity.id
_entity.type
_entity.pdbx_description
1 polymer ?
#
loop_
_entity_poly.entity_id
_entity_poly.type
_entity_poly.pdbx_seq_one_letter_code
_entity_poly.pdbx_strand_id
1 'polypeptide(L)'
;MEYLNKTLEKRRKEIQDLNKEISQARIHLREFIIRYFSDLSRQVSGTSLETFNDFVTREIGDEGSIIDTRVQNEFEKQTQGISNEIAKIGTTFNADMSSFEKHARIFGEIAKKLSQSKIINATSIKAARDGIVAVARFTGIDLALKFKPWGAVKLAGNINKALPLIGLAFEAWDSYNKYQKQQEFEKAKEEMKSHFDNQKKEILELINNETKFKQTCFPSTLKLEKSFQEIEEEIKKTQECDQEFEKWIKTGEDFIKGEDFIDVEPEEA
;
A
#
# COMPACT_ATOMS: atom_id res chain seq x y z
N MET A 1 -19.63 21.97 18.60
CA MET A 1 -19.94 21.07 17.46
C MET A 1 -19.35 21.53 16.14
N GLU A 2 -19.45 22.81 15.77
CA GLU A 2 -18.92 23.34 14.51
C GLU A 2 -17.41 23.06 14.29
N TYR A 3 -16.57 23.28 15.30
CA TYR A 3 -15.13 23.01 15.22
C TYR A 3 -14.82 21.52 14.93
N LEU A 4 -15.51 20.61 15.62
CA LEU A 4 -15.36 19.17 15.43
C LEU A 4 -15.78 18.74 14.01
N ASN A 5 -16.90 19.28 13.51
CA ASN A 5 -17.37 19.01 12.14
C ASN A 5 -16.37 19.49 11.09
N LYS A 6 -15.83 20.71 11.23
CA LYS A 6 -14.79 21.22 10.32
C LYS A 6 -13.53 20.36 10.34
N THR A 7 -13.12 19.89 11.51
CA THR A 7 -11.98 18.97 11.63
C THR A 7 -12.25 17.65 10.93
N LEU A 8 -13.42 17.04 11.12
CA LEU A 8 -13.79 15.80 10.44
C LEU A 8 -13.86 15.98 8.91
N GLU A 9 -14.52 17.03 8.42
CA GLU A 9 -14.59 17.30 6.98
C GLU A 9 -13.21 17.41 6.36
N LYS A 10 -12.28 18.09 7.05
CA LYS A 10 -10.88 18.18 6.62
C LYS A 10 -10.22 16.81 6.57
N ARG A 11 -10.36 15.98 7.62
CA ARG A 11 -9.77 14.62 7.67
C ARG A 11 -10.36 13.69 6.62
N ARG A 12 -11.67 13.77 6.35
CA ARG A 12 -12.32 13.02 5.28
C ARG A 12 -11.72 13.36 3.92
N LYS A 13 -11.48 14.65 3.66
CA LYS A 13 -10.82 15.11 2.42
C LYS A 13 -9.40 14.57 2.32
N GLU A 14 -8.61 14.61 3.39
CA GLU A 14 -7.26 14.05 3.41
C GLU A 14 -7.23 12.54 3.12
N ILE A 15 -8.18 11.76 3.66
CA ILE A 15 -8.33 10.32 3.36
C ILE A 15 -8.76 10.11 1.89
N GLN A 16 -9.65 10.95 1.36
CA GLN A 16 -10.04 10.88 -0.05
C GLN A 16 -8.87 11.18 -0.98
N ASP A 17 -8.06 12.19 -0.66
CA ASP A 17 -6.89 12.55 -1.45
C ASP A 17 -5.81 11.45 -1.36
N LEU A 18 -5.59 10.87 -0.18
CA LEU A 18 -4.75 9.68 0.00
C LEU A 18 -5.19 8.51 -0.88
N ASN A 19 -6.50 8.26 -0.97
CA ASN A 19 -7.05 7.22 -1.83
C ASN A 19 -6.80 7.47 -3.32
N LYS A 20 -6.83 8.75 -3.75
CA LYS A 20 -6.45 9.13 -5.12
C LYS A 20 -4.97 8.87 -5.38
N GLU A 21 -4.09 9.22 -4.44
CA GLU A 21 -2.65 8.95 -4.56
C GLU A 21 -2.36 7.46 -4.67
N ILE A 22 -3.01 6.62 -3.84
CA ILE A 22 -2.91 5.16 -3.93
C ILE A 22 -3.34 4.65 -5.32
N SER A 23 -4.44 5.20 -5.87
CA SER A 23 -4.90 4.85 -7.21
C SER A 23 -3.89 5.22 -8.29
N GLN A 24 -3.29 6.42 -8.20
CA GLN A 24 -2.24 6.86 -9.14
C GLN A 24 -0.97 6.00 -9.05
N ALA A 25 -0.50 5.68 -7.84
CA ALA A 25 0.63 4.79 -7.65
C ALA A 25 0.39 3.40 -8.30
N ARG A 26 -0.82 2.86 -8.19
CA ARG A 26 -1.19 1.59 -8.86
C ARG A 26 -1.13 1.70 -10.37
N ILE A 27 -1.55 2.83 -10.96
CA ILE A 27 -1.49 3.05 -12.40
C ILE A 27 -0.01 3.07 -12.86
N HIS A 28 0.83 3.85 -12.19
CA HIS A 28 2.26 3.92 -12.53
C HIS A 28 2.98 2.58 -12.36
N LEU A 29 2.69 1.85 -11.28
CA LEU A 29 3.25 0.51 -11.06
C LEU A 29 2.81 -0.46 -12.15
N ARG A 30 1.52 -0.43 -12.54
CA ARG A 30 1.01 -1.26 -13.64
C ARG A 30 1.76 -0.99 -14.94
N GLU A 31 1.93 0.29 -15.30
CA GLU A 31 2.65 0.70 -16.51
C GLU A 31 4.12 0.27 -16.49
N PHE A 32 4.79 0.47 -15.36
CA PHE A 32 6.17 0.03 -15.16
C PHE A 32 6.31 -1.49 -15.31
N ILE A 33 5.50 -2.28 -14.62
CA ILE A 33 5.57 -3.75 -14.63
C ILE A 33 5.29 -4.30 -16.02
N ILE A 34 4.28 -3.77 -16.72
CA ILE A 34 3.97 -4.17 -18.10
C ILE A 34 5.16 -3.88 -19.01
N ARG A 35 5.72 -2.67 -18.96
CA ARG A 35 6.84 -2.28 -19.82
C ARG A 35 8.10 -3.09 -19.50
N TYR A 36 8.49 -3.12 -18.24
CA TYR A 36 9.74 -3.74 -17.79
C TYR A 36 9.81 -5.23 -18.14
N PHE A 37 8.80 -6.02 -17.78
CA PHE A 37 8.80 -7.45 -18.08
C PHE A 37 8.60 -7.75 -19.58
N SER A 38 7.86 -6.90 -20.31
CA SER A 38 7.77 -7.06 -21.77
C SER A 38 9.10 -6.77 -22.46
N ASP A 39 9.86 -5.78 -21.97
CA ASP A 39 11.20 -5.49 -22.44
C ASP A 39 12.19 -6.60 -22.10
N LEU A 40 12.10 -7.24 -20.93
CA LEU A 40 12.91 -8.42 -20.59
C LEU A 40 12.62 -9.58 -21.57
N SER A 41 11.34 -9.89 -21.83
CA SER A 41 10.95 -10.93 -22.80
C SER A 41 11.42 -10.62 -24.22
N ARG A 42 11.37 -9.35 -24.64
CA ARG A 42 11.87 -8.90 -25.94
C ARG A 42 13.40 -9.01 -26.02
N GLN A 43 14.11 -8.59 -24.99
CA GLN A 43 15.56 -8.63 -24.92
C GLN A 43 16.07 -10.07 -24.96
N VAL A 44 15.56 -10.96 -24.11
CA VAL A 44 15.98 -12.37 -24.09
C VAL A 44 15.67 -13.06 -25.42
N SER A 45 14.57 -12.73 -26.10
CA SER A 45 14.26 -13.26 -27.43
C SER A 45 15.31 -12.86 -28.47
N GLY A 46 15.87 -11.65 -28.34
CA GLY A 46 16.84 -11.09 -29.28
C GLY A 46 18.29 -11.51 -29.02
N THR A 47 18.59 -12.18 -27.90
CA THR A 47 19.97 -12.62 -27.61
C THR A 47 20.38 -13.80 -28.48
N SER A 48 21.63 -13.76 -28.93
CA SER A 48 22.42 -14.90 -29.39
C SER A 48 23.16 -15.57 -28.23
N LEU A 49 23.80 -16.71 -28.48
CA LEU A 49 24.64 -17.39 -27.48
C LEU A 49 25.73 -16.47 -26.89
N GLU A 50 26.32 -15.61 -27.73
CA GLU A 50 27.41 -14.70 -27.35
C GLU A 50 26.92 -13.53 -26.50
N THR A 51 25.66 -13.11 -26.69
CA THR A 51 25.08 -11.92 -26.03
C THR A 51 24.17 -12.27 -24.85
N PHE A 52 23.80 -13.54 -24.69
CA PHE A 52 22.93 -14.00 -23.61
C PHE A 52 23.51 -13.73 -22.23
N ASN A 53 24.82 -13.95 -22.04
CA ASN A 53 25.45 -13.74 -20.74
C ASN A 53 25.50 -12.25 -20.33
N ASP A 54 25.66 -11.34 -21.30
CA ASP A 54 25.57 -9.90 -21.05
C ASP A 54 24.16 -9.52 -20.59
N PHE A 55 23.12 -10.04 -21.27
CA PHE A 55 21.74 -9.85 -20.86
C PHE A 55 21.47 -10.38 -19.44
N VAL A 56 21.90 -11.61 -19.14
CA VAL A 56 21.71 -12.19 -17.79
C VAL A 56 22.41 -11.34 -16.74
N THR A 57 23.66 -10.97 -16.97
CA THR A 57 24.44 -10.17 -15.99
C THR A 57 23.84 -8.78 -15.78
N ARG A 58 23.38 -8.11 -16.84
CA ARG A 58 22.92 -6.71 -16.79
C ARG A 58 21.46 -6.55 -16.39
N GLU A 59 20.60 -7.43 -16.85
CA GLU A 59 19.15 -7.31 -16.65
C GLU A 59 18.64 -8.17 -15.50
N ILE A 60 19.22 -9.36 -15.31
CA ILE A 60 18.79 -10.34 -14.29
C ILE A 60 19.61 -10.18 -13.01
N GLY A 61 20.94 -10.11 -13.15
CA GLY A 61 21.87 -10.10 -12.03
C GLY A 61 22.04 -11.48 -11.39
N ASP A 62 23.03 -11.59 -10.50
CA ASP A 62 23.25 -12.81 -9.74
C ASP A 62 22.03 -13.10 -8.87
N GLU A 63 21.57 -14.34 -8.92
CA GLU A 63 20.31 -14.81 -8.34
C GLU A 63 19.10 -13.86 -8.57
N GLY A 64 19.02 -13.15 -9.71
CA GLY A 64 17.88 -12.24 -9.95
C GLY A 64 17.95 -10.89 -9.22
N SER A 65 19.06 -10.60 -8.55
CA SER A 65 19.26 -9.39 -7.73
C SER A 65 18.96 -8.07 -8.44
N ILE A 66 19.23 -7.95 -9.75
CA ILE A 66 18.97 -6.71 -10.50
C ILE A 66 17.47 -6.55 -10.78
N ILE A 67 16.77 -7.62 -11.19
CA ILE A 67 15.31 -7.58 -11.36
C ILE A 67 14.66 -7.20 -10.03
N ASP A 68 15.04 -7.87 -8.95
CA ASP A 68 14.48 -7.65 -7.62
C ASP A 68 14.66 -6.20 -7.18
N THR A 69 15.88 -5.68 -7.31
CA THR A 69 16.20 -4.29 -6.96
C THR A 69 15.42 -3.30 -7.80
N ARG A 70 15.29 -3.52 -9.11
CA ARG A 70 14.54 -2.60 -10.01
C ARG A 70 13.06 -2.56 -9.69
N VAL A 71 12.45 -3.73 -9.44
CA VAL A 71 11.03 -3.82 -9.03
C VAL A 71 10.85 -3.14 -7.67
N GLN A 72 11.69 -3.48 -6.68
CA GLN A 72 11.62 -2.89 -5.34
C GLN A 72 11.73 -1.36 -5.38
N ASN A 73 12.71 -0.82 -6.11
CA ASN A 73 12.92 0.62 -6.22
C ASN A 73 11.71 1.36 -6.81
N GLU A 74 11.03 0.78 -7.80
CA GLU A 74 9.83 1.41 -8.35
C GLU A 74 8.67 1.38 -7.35
N PHE A 75 8.49 0.27 -6.62
CA PHE A 75 7.52 0.22 -5.51
C PHE A 75 7.84 1.27 -4.44
N GLU A 76 9.09 1.37 -3.99
CA GLU A 76 9.51 2.41 -3.03
C GLU A 76 9.19 3.80 -3.55
N LYS A 77 9.60 4.12 -4.77
CA LYS A 77 9.37 5.41 -5.42
C LYS A 77 7.89 5.78 -5.50
N GLN A 78 7.01 4.84 -5.85
CA GLN A 78 5.58 5.11 -6.00
C GLN A 78 4.83 5.15 -4.67
N THR A 79 5.36 4.56 -3.60
CA THR A 79 4.65 4.40 -2.32
C THR A 79 5.20 5.23 -1.16
N GLN A 80 6.40 5.81 -1.30
CA GLN A 80 7.04 6.61 -0.25
C GLN A 80 6.24 7.88 0.09
N GLY A 81 5.75 8.61 -0.92
CA GLY A 81 4.94 9.81 -0.71
C GLY A 81 3.65 9.51 0.07
N ILE A 82 2.96 8.45 -0.33
CA ILE A 82 1.75 7.94 0.32
C ILE A 82 2.04 7.58 1.78
N SER A 83 3.14 6.89 2.04
CA SER A 83 3.56 6.52 3.40
C SER A 83 3.81 7.74 4.29
N ASN A 84 4.38 8.81 3.74
CA ASN A 84 4.58 10.07 4.46
C ASN A 84 3.26 10.77 4.76
N GLU A 85 2.33 10.80 3.80
CA GLU A 85 1.01 11.40 4.02
C GLU A 85 0.18 10.61 5.05
N ILE A 86 0.23 9.26 5.05
CA ILE A 86 -0.36 8.44 6.13
C ILE A 86 0.19 8.83 7.49
N ALA A 87 1.52 8.97 7.61
CA ALA A 87 2.17 9.36 8.86
C ALA A 87 1.74 10.75 9.33
N LYS A 88 1.63 11.70 8.40
CA LYS A 88 1.19 13.07 8.66
C LYS A 88 -0.28 13.13 9.06
N ILE A 89 -1.18 12.42 8.36
CA ILE A 89 -2.60 12.33 8.73
C ILE A 89 -2.72 11.76 10.14
N GLY A 90 -2.02 10.67 10.46
CA GLY A 90 -2.00 10.10 11.80
C GLY A 90 -1.52 11.05 12.88
N THR A 91 -0.40 11.74 12.64
CA THR A 91 0.16 12.69 13.61
C THR A 91 -0.78 13.86 13.86
N THR A 92 -1.35 14.41 12.79
CA THR A 92 -2.22 15.58 12.91
C THR A 92 -3.57 15.20 13.52
N PHE A 93 -4.07 14.00 13.21
CA PHE A 93 -5.25 13.43 13.86
C PHE A 93 -5.04 13.23 15.37
N ASN A 94 -3.87 12.73 15.79
CA ASN A 94 -3.51 12.64 17.21
C ASN A 94 -3.41 14.03 17.89
N ALA A 95 -3.01 15.07 17.15
CA ALA A 95 -2.97 16.44 17.69
C ALA A 95 -4.39 17.00 17.92
N ASP A 96 -5.29 16.80 16.94
CA ASP A 96 -6.71 17.18 17.08
C ASP A 96 -7.33 16.51 18.30
N MET A 97 -7.00 15.24 18.53
CA MET A 97 -7.40 14.47 19.72
C MET A 97 -7.13 15.18 21.03
N SER A 98 -5.86 15.53 21.23
CA SER A 98 -5.38 16.13 22.47
C SER A 98 -6.01 17.50 22.70
N SER A 99 -6.50 18.13 21.63
CA SER A 99 -7.23 19.39 21.68
C SER A 99 -8.71 19.17 22.07
N PHE A 100 -9.33 18.08 21.62
CA PHE A 100 -10.69 17.69 22.01
C PHE A 100 -10.79 17.20 23.46
N GLU A 101 -9.81 16.43 23.94
CA GLU A 101 -9.75 15.98 25.36
C GLU A 101 -9.79 17.18 26.32
N LYS A 102 -9.24 18.33 25.90
CA LYS A 102 -9.19 19.55 26.71
C LYS A 102 -10.52 20.33 26.78
N HIS A 103 -11.55 20.01 25.97
CA HIS A 103 -12.65 20.96 25.71
C HIS A 103 -14.08 20.70 26.24
N ALA A 104 -14.53 19.52 26.64
CA ALA A 104 -15.78 19.35 27.44
C ALA A 104 -15.86 17.90 27.91
N ARG A 105 -16.77 17.59 28.84
CA ARG A 105 -16.99 16.20 29.31
C ARG A 105 -17.44 15.25 28.19
N ILE A 106 -18.33 15.72 27.29
CA ILE A 106 -18.80 14.96 26.11
C ILE A 106 -17.69 14.81 25.06
N PHE A 107 -16.95 15.89 24.78
CA PHE A 107 -15.78 15.82 23.89
C PHE A 107 -14.67 14.94 24.46
N GLY A 108 -14.52 14.87 25.78
CA GLY A 108 -13.58 13.98 26.45
C GLY A 108 -13.90 12.51 26.27
N GLU A 109 -15.18 12.12 26.19
CA GLU A 109 -15.56 10.72 25.92
C GLU A 109 -15.30 10.32 24.46
N ILE A 110 -15.66 11.21 23.52
CA ILE A 110 -15.37 11.01 22.09
C ILE A 110 -13.85 10.98 21.89
N ALA A 111 -13.11 11.92 22.48
CA ALA A 111 -11.64 11.99 22.43
C ALA A 111 -10.95 10.79 23.11
N LYS A 112 -11.53 10.23 24.17
CA LYS A 112 -11.02 9.02 24.82
C LYS A 112 -11.21 7.77 23.96
N LYS A 113 -12.36 7.59 23.31
CA LYS A 113 -12.57 6.47 22.37
C LYS A 113 -11.69 6.61 21.14
N LEU A 114 -11.66 7.82 20.63
CA LEU A 114 -10.78 8.25 19.58
C LEU A 114 -9.29 7.98 19.93
N SER A 115 -8.79 8.21 21.15
CA SER A 115 -7.40 7.93 21.54
C SER A 115 -7.13 6.44 21.81
N GLN A 116 -8.14 5.70 22.26
CA GLN A 116 -8.11 4.23 22.43
C GLN A 116 -8.05 3.45 21.12
N SER A 117 -8.51 4.03 20.02
CA SER A 117 -8.41 3.45 18.68
C SER A 117 -6.96 3.15 18.23
N LYS A 118 -5.95 3.70 18.93
CA LYS A 118 -4.50 3.51 18.66
C LYS A 118 -4.13 3.79 17.20
N ILE A 119 -4.84 4.73 16.56
CA ILE A 119 -4.83 4.90 15.10
C ILE A 119 -3.42 5.01 14.53
N ILE A 120 -2.53 5.83 15.08
CA ILE A 120 -1.13 5.86 14.64
C ILE A 120 -0.17 6.12 15.81
N ASN A 121 0.56 5.11 16.29
CA ASN A 121 1.78 5.32 17.08
C ASN A 121 3.02 5.25 16.15
N ALA A 122 4.23 5.47 16.68
CA ALA A 122 5.48 5.36 15.93
C ALA A 122 5.66 4.01 15.19
N THR A 123 4.97 2.95 15.62
CA THR A 123 4.97 1.62 15.02
C THR A 123 4.19 1.56 13.70
N SER A 124 3.16 2.38 13.50
CA SER A 124 2.38 2.48 12.25
C SER A 124 3.10 3.27 11.15
N ILE A 125 3.95 4.22 11.54
CA ILE A 125 4.90 4.92 10.65
C ILE A 125 5.99 3.95 10.21
N LYS A 126 6.47 3.09 11.12
CA LYS A 126 7.34 1.95 10.76
C LYS A 126 6.62 0.95 9.84
N ALA A 127 5.35 0.62 10.11
CA ALA A 127 4.57 -0.32 9.31
C ALA A 127 4.26 0.16 7.88
N ALA A 128 4.11 1.47 7.64
CA ALA A 128 4.01 2.01 6.29
C ALA A 128 5.31 1.80 5.49
N ARG A 129 6.47 1.94 6.17
CA ARG A 129 7.79 1.63 5.62
C ARG A 129 8.02 0.13 5.42
N ASP A 130 7.54 -0.69 6.36
CA ASP A 130 7.61 -2.15 6.30
C ASP A 130 6.62 -2.76 5.29
N GLY A 131 5.56 -2.03 4.89
CA GLY A 131 4.61 -2.42 3.85
C GLY A 131 5.27 -2.53 2.47
N ILE A 132 6.30 -1.71 2.20
CA ILE A 132 7.09 -1.77 0.97
C ILE A 132 7.99 -3.02 0.98
N VAL A 133 8.62 -3.30 2.13
CA VAL A 133 9.35 -4.55 2.37
C VAL A 133 8.39 -5.75 2.30
N ALA A 134 7.15 -5.59 2.73
CA ALA A 134 6.11 -6.61 2.63
C ALA A 134 5.69 -6.83 1.18
N VAL A 135 5.62 -5.82 0.32
CA VAL A 135 5.42 -6.03 -1.13
C VAL A 135 6.58 -6.81 -1.72
N ALA A 136 7.82 -6.45 -1.41
CA ALA A 136 8.98 -7.24 -1.84
C ALA A 136 8.87 -8.69 -1.34
N ARG A 137 8.46 -8.91 -0.08
CA ARG A 137 8.21 -10.27 0.46
C ARG A 137 6.95 -10.95 -0.11
N PHE A 138 5.92 -10.22 -0.52
CA PHE A 138 4.60 -10.71 -0.95
C PHE A 138 4.53 -10.97 -2.46
N THR A 139 5.36 -10.30 -3.25
CA THR A 139 5.75 -10.74 -4.60
C THR A 139 6.66 -11.96 -4.56
N GLY A 140 7.01 -12.44 -3.35
CA GLY A 140 8.04 -13.42 -3.13
C GLY A 140 9.39 -12.80 -3.47
N ILE A 141 10.18 -12.42 -2.47
CA ILE A 141 11.65 -12.55 -2.54
C ILE A 141 11.94 -14.05 -2.53
N ASP A 142 11.49 -14.63 -3.62
CA ASP A 142 11.68 -15.90 -4.21
C ASP A 142 11.54 -15.66 -5.74
N LEU A 143 11.59 -14.41 -6.22
CA LEU A 143 11.95 -14.10 -7.61
C LEU A 143 13.30 -14.75 -7.90
N ALA A 144 14.28 -14.58 -7.01
CA ALA A 144 15.57 -15.29 -6.98
C ALA A 144 15.49 -16.83 -6.80
N LEU A 145 14.60 -17.32 -5.94
CA LEU A 145 14.55 -18.73 -5.53
C LEU A 145 13.62 -19.58 -6.46
N LYS A 146 12.63 -18.98 -7.16
CA LYS A 146 11.74 -19.61 -8.18
C LYS A 146 12.27 -19.40 -9.58
N PHE A 147 12.90 -18.27 -9.88
CA PHE A 147 13.60 -18.07 -11.15
C PHE A 147 14.97 -18.74 -11.04
N LYS A 148 15.05 -20.00 -11.45
CA LYS A 148 16.31 -20.75 -11.56
C LYS A 148 16.75 -20.88 -13.02
N PRO A 149 17.11 -19.78 -13.73
CA PRO A 149 17.72 -19.90 -15.04
C PRO A 149 19.10 -20.59 -14.95
N TRP A 150 19.64 -20.79 -13.74
CA TRP A 150 20.88 -21.51 -13.45
C TRP A 150 20.99 -22.89 -14.09
N GLY A 151 19.89 -23.55 -14.46
CA GLY A 151 19.95 -24.76 -15.29
C GLY A 151 20.48 -24.48 -16.70
N ALA A 152 19.95 -23.45 -17.36
CA ALA A 152 20.40 -22.98 -18.68
C ALA A 152 21.73 -22.22 -18.62
N VAL A 153 21.96 -21.44 -17.55
CA VAL A 153 23.23 -20.73 -17.36
C VAL A 153 24.37 -21.71 -17.03
N LYS A 154 24.12 -22.81 -16.30
CA LYS A 154 25.09 -23.91 -16.12
C LYS A 154 25.35 -24.70 -17.41
N LEU A 155 24.38 -24.78 -18.32
CA LEU A 155 24.57 -25.37 -19.66
C LEU A 155 25.44 -24.47 -20.58
N ALA A 156 25.42 -23.15 -20.37
CA ALA A 156 26.20 -22.18 -21.16
C ALA A 156 27.62 -21.92 -20.65
N GLY A 157 27.95 -22.31 -19.41
CA GLY A 157 29.32 -22.19 -18.87
C GLY A 157 29.36 -22.11 -17.36
N ASN A 158 30.43 -22.67 -16.79
CA ASN A 158 30.67 -22.94 -15.38
C ASN A 158 30.47 -21.71 -14.45
N ILE A 159 29.25 -21.48 -13.95
CA ILE A 159 29.04 -20.56 -12.83
C ILE A 159 29.45 -21.27 -11.54
N ASN A 160 30.74 -21.14 -11.25
CA ASN A 160 31.20 -21.12 -9.88
C ASN A 160 32.44 -20.23 -9.78
N LYS A 161 32.29 -19.18 -8.96
CA LYS A 161 33.31 -18.32 -8.34
C LYS A 161 33.81 -17.11 -9.16
N ALA A 162 33.43 -15.93 -8.65
CA ALA A 162 34.09 -14.62 -8.80
C ALA A 162 34.21 -14.04 -10.23
N LEU A 163 33.83 -12.77 -10.40
CA LEU A 163 34.24 -11.96 -11.57
C LEU A 163 35.77 -12.08 -11.79
N PRO A 164 36.34 -11.95 -13.00
CA PRO A 164 35.78 -11.73 -14.34
C PRO A 164 36.24 -12.80 -15.37
N LEU A 165 35.81 -12.68 -16.64
CA LEU A 165 36.15 -13.56 -17.80
C LEU A 165 35.26 -14.81 -17.96
N ILE A 166 34.04 -14.64 -18.46
CA ILE A 166 33.26 -15.78 -18.98
C ILE A 166 33.28 -15.69 -20.50
N GLY A 167 34.40 -16.15 -21.06
CA GLY A 167 34.43 -16.70 -22.40
C GLY A 167 33.78 -18.08 -22.33
N LEU A 168 32.84 -18.33 -23.23
CA LEU A 168 32.13 -19.60 -23.39
C LEU A 168 33.11 -20.78 -23.42
N ALA A 169 33.21 -21.56 -22.34
CA ALA A 169 33.96 -22.81 -22.33
C ALA A 169 33.08 -23.93 -22.91
N PHE A 170 32.94 -23.95 -24.24
CA PHE A 170 32.27 -25.01 -25.00
C PHE A 170 33.20 -26.19 -25.34
N GLU A 171 34.46 -26.17 -24.89
CA GLU A 171 35.48 -27.16 -25.29
C GLU A 171 35.20 -28.59 -24.80
N ALA A 172 34.36 -28.77 -23.76
CA ALA A 172 34.03 -30.10 -23.24
C ALA A 172 32.82 -30.78 -23.92
N TRP A 173 32.19 -30.15 -24.92
CA TRP A 173 30.99 -30.66 -25.60
C TRP A 173 31.24 -30.85 -27.10
N ASP A 174 32.30 -31.56 -27.43
CA ASP A 174 32.85 -31.64 -28.79
C ASP A 174 32.11 -32.63 -29.72
N SER A 175 31.00 -33.24 -29.27
CA SER A 175 30.29 -34.27 -30.06
C SER A 175 28.80 -33.99 -30.33
N TYR A 176 28.28 -32.80 -30.01
CA TYR A 176 26.85 -32.49 -30.16
C TYR A 176 26.58 -31.50 -31.28
N ASN A 177 25.71 -31.92 -32.20
CA ASN A 177 25.36 -31.22 -33.42
C ASN A 177 24.99 -29.75 -33.12
N LYS A 178 25.58 -28.80 -33.84
CA LYS A 178 25.30 -27.34 -33.74
C LYS A 178 23.80 -27.02 -33.71
N TYR A 179 23.00 -27.83 -34.41
CA TYR A 179 21.54 -27.76 -34.43
C TYR A 179 20.89 -28.03 -33.05
N GLN A 180 21.32 -29.06 -32.32
CA GLN A 180 20.75 -29.38 -31.02
C GLN A 180 21.14 -28.34 -29.96
N LYS A 181 22.36 -27.78 -30.02
CA LYS A 181 22.78 -26.65 -29.17
C LYS A 181 21.87 -25.43 -29.37
N GLN A 182 21.52 -25.11 -30.62
CA GLN A 182 20.59 -24.02 -30.91
C GLN A 182 19.18 -24.30 -30.37
N GLN A 183 18.68 -25.54 -30.50
CA GLN A 183 17.36 -25.91 -29.97
C GLN A 183 17.29 -25.77 -28.45
N GLU A 184 18.31 -26.24 -27.72
CA GLU A 184 18.37 -26.12 -26.26
C GLU A 184 18.44 -24.66 -25.81
N PHE A 185 19.21 -23.83 -26.53
CA PHE A 185 19.28 -22.39 -26.27
C PHE A 185 17.94 -21.67 -26.49
N GLU A 186 17.26 -21.94 -27.60
CA GLU A 186 15.94 -21.35 -27.85
C GLU A 186 14.90 -21.84 -26.82
N LYS A 187 14.97 -23.11 -26.40
CA LYS A 187 14.11 -23.62 -25.32
C LYS A 187 14.36 -22.88 -24.00
N ALA A 188 15.62 -22.65 -23.64
CA ALA A 188 15.96 -21.88 -22.44
C ALA A 188 15.42 -20.43 -22.50
N LYS A 189 15.50 -19.78 -23.67
CA LYS A 189 14.93 -18.45 -23.89
C LYS A 189 13.41 -18.45 -23.70
N GLU A 190 12.71 -19.45 -24.22
CA GLU A 190 11.25 -19.58 -24.05
C GLU A 190 10.86 -19.87 -22.60
N GLU A 191 11.61 -20.69 -21.88
CA GLU A 191 11.41 -20.91 -20.44
C GLU A 191 11.57 -19.59 -19.66
N MET A 192 12.62 -18.80 -19.94
CA MET A 192 12.81 -17.49 -19.31
C MET A 192 11.66 -16.51 -19.61
N LYS A 193 11.17 -16.47 -20.85
CA LYS A 193 10.02 -15.62 -21.23
C LYS A 193 8.76 -16.02 -20.48
N SER A 194 8.50 -17.32 -20.36
CA SER A 194 7.37 -17.83 -19.59
C SER A 194 7.45 -17.40 -18.13
N HIS A 195 8.63 -17.46 -17.53
CA HIS A 195 8.86 -16.96 -16.17
C HIS A 195 8.61 -15.45 -16.04
N PHE A 196 9.11 -14.62 -16.96
CA PHE A 196 8.84 -13.18 -16.96
C PHE A 196 7.35 -12.89 -17.10
N ASP A 197 6.64 -13.61 -17.96
CA ASP A 197 5.20 -13.45 -18.13
C ASP A 197 4.41 -13.87 -16.90
N ASN A 198 4.83 -14.94 -16.21
CA ASN A 198 4.19 -15.39 -14.97
C ASN A 198 4.43 -14.38 -13.84
N GLN A 199 5.66 -13.90 -13.65
CA GLN A 199 5.97 -12.88 -12.64
C GLN A 199 5.21 -11.58 -12.90
N LYS A 200 5.17 -11.12 -14.17
CA LYS A 200 4.35 -9.98 -14.59
C LYS A 200 2.89 -10.17 -14.18
N LYS A 201 2.29 -11.35 -14.43
CA LYS A 201 0.90 -11.65 -14.05
C LYS A 201 0.69 -11.60 -12.53
N GLU A 202 1.53 -12.27 -11.75
CA GLU A 202 1.43 -12.31 -10.28
C GLU A 202 1.48 -10.89 -9.67
N ILE A 203 2.41 -10.05 -10.14
CA ILE A 203 2.54 -8.68 -9.67
C ILE A 203 1.32 -7.84 -10.09
N LEU A 204 0.84 -8.01 -11.34
CA LEU A 204 -0.34 -7.32 -11.83
C LEU A 204 -1.63 -7.73 -11.10
N GLU A 205 -1.77 -9.00 -10.70
CA GLU A 205 -2.90 -9.46 -9.88
C GLU A 205 -2.95 -8.74 -8.53
N LEU A 206 -1.79 -8.53 -7.89
CA LEU A 206 -1.70 -7.73 -6.67
C LEU A 206 -2.10 -6.27 -6.93
N ILE A 207 -1.52 -5.62 -7.95
CA ILE A 207 -1.76 -4.21 -8.26
C ILE A 207 -3.22 -3.96 -8.67
N ASN A 208 -3.82 -4.86 -9.46
CA ASN A 208 -5.17 -4.70 -9.98
C ASN A 208 -6.25 -4.92 -8.93
N ASN A 209 -5.96 -5.69 -7.87
CA ASN A 209 -6.85 -5.82 -6.73
C ASN A 209 -6.59 -4.68 -5.72
N GLU A 210 -7.41 -3.63 -5.75
CA GLU A 210 -7.24 -2.46 -4.88
C GLU A 210 -7.21 -2.79 -3.40
N THR A 211 -8.14 -3.62 -2.94
CA THR A 211 -8.27 -4.00 -1.54
C THR A 211 -7.03 -4.75 -1.07
N LYS A 212 -6.59 -5.73 -1.86
CA LYS A 212 -5.38 -6.53 -1.58
C LYS A 212 -4.13 -5.64 -1.62
N PHE A 213 -4.02 -4.75 -2.59
CA PHE A 213 -2.93 -3.79 -2.69
C PHE A 213 -2.86 -2.88 -1.46
N LYS A 214 -3.98 -2.28 -1.06
CA LYS A 214 -4.04 -1.45 0.16
C LYS A 214 -3.68 -2.26 1.40
N GLN A 215 -4.19 -3.48 1.53
CA GLN A 215 -3.90 -4.33 2.68
C GLN A 215 -2.43 -4.73 2.78
N THR A 216 -1.79 -5.03 1.64
CA THR A 216 -0.39 -5.45 1.60
C THR A 216 0.56 -4.26 1.73
N CYS A 217 0.36 -3.21 0.94
CA CYS A 217 1.27 -2.06 0.85
C CYS A 217 1.04 -1.04 1.97
N PHE A 218 -0.22 -0.89 2.40
CA PHE A 218 -0.65 0.19 3.30
C PHE A 218 -1.62 -0.30 4.40
N PRO A 219 -1.26 -1.32 5.20
CA PRO A 219 -2.16 -1.87 6.22
C PRO A 219 -2.61 -0.82 7.26
N SER A 220 -1.81 0.23 7.48
CA SER A 220 -2.16 1.36 8.36
C SER A 220 -3.29 2.22 7.80
N THR A 221 -3.46 2.31 6.47
CA THR A 221 -4.56 3.09 5.85
C THR A 221 -5.91 2.47 6.17
N LEU A 222 -6.03 1.13 6.10
CA LEU A 222 -7.28 0.44 6.43
C LEU A 222 -7.68 0.65 7.90
N LYS A 223 -6.71 0.68 8.81
CA LYS A 223 -6.95 0.98 10.22
C LYS A 223 -7.40 2.42 10.40
N LEU A 224 -6.74 3.36 9.73
CA LEU A 224 -7.07 4.78 9.75
C LEU A 224 -8.50 5.04 9.23
N GLU A 225 -8.86 4.48 8.07
CA GLU A 225 -10.20 4.60 7.48
C GLU A 225 -11.28 4.03 8.40
N LYS A 226 -11.07 2.82 8.93
CA LYS A 226 -12.03 2.16 9.80
C LYS A 226 -12.29 2.98 11.07
N SER A 227 -11.22 3.42 11.73
CA SER A 227 -11.42 4.20 12.95
C SER A 227 -12.08 5.55 12.64
N PHE A 228 -11.68 6.21 11.55
CA PHE A 228 -12.33 7.45 11.11
C PHE A 228 -13.84 7.27 10.91
N GLN A 229 -14.27 6.16 10.35
CA GLN A 229 -15.69 5.83 10.21
C GLN A 229 -16.40 5.65 11.57
N GLU A 230 -15.80 4.89 12.51
CA GLU A 230 -16.37 4.68 13.85
C GLU A 230 -16.61 6.02 14.58
N ILE A 231 -15.70 6.96 14.41
CA ILE A 231 -15.76 8.31 15.01
C ILE A 231 -16.89 9.13 14.41
N GLU A 232 -17.03 9.12 13.08
CA GLU A 232 -18.10 9.84 12.40
C GLU A 232 -19.47 9.35 12.86
N GLU A 233 -19.63 8.05 13.06
CA GLU A 233 -20.87 7.45 13.57
C GLU A 233 -21.17 7.88 15.00
N GLU A 234 -20.18 7.98 15.88
CA GLU A 234 -20.38 8.44 17.26
C GLU A 234 -20.74 9.92 17.34
N ILE A 235 -20.07 10.76 16.57
CA ILE A 235 -20.35 12.20 16.52
C ILE A 235 -21.75 12.44 15.99
N LYS A 236 -22.19 11.67 14.99
CA LYS A 236 -23.56 11.72 14.49
C LYS A 236 -24.58 11.41 15.59
N LYS A 237 -24.35 10.36 16.40
CA LYS A 237 -25.22 10.03 17.54
C LYS A 237 -25.27 11.15 18.58
N THR A 238 -24.13 11.78 18.88
CA THR A 238 -24.09 12.93 19.79
C THR A 238 -24.87 14.11 19.23
N GLN A 239 -24.77 14.40 17.93
CA GLN A 239 -25.53 15.46 17.29
C GLN A 239 -27.04 15.23 17.33
N GLU A 240 -27.47 13.98 17.10
CA GLU A 240 -28.88 13.61 17.18
C GLU A 240 -29.42 13.83 18.61
N CYS A 241 -28.64 13.44 19.63
CA CYS A 241 -28.98 13.68 21.04
C CYS A 241 -29.05 15.18 21.40
N ASP A 242 -28.07 15.98 20.95
CA ASP A 242 -28.05 17.42 21.17
C ASP A 242 -29.29 18.09 20.54
N GLN A 243 -29.67 17.70 19.33
CA GLN A 243 -30.86 18.23 18.64
C GLN A 243 -32.16 17.84 19.33
N GLU A 244 -32.27 16.63 19.85
CA GLU A 244 -33.43 16.21 20.65
C GLU A 244 -33.53 17.01 21.95
N PHE A 245 -32.39 17.24 22.60
CA PHE A 245 -32.33 18.04 23.83
C PHE A 245 -32.68 19.51 23.59
N GLU A 246 -32.21 20.13 22.49
CA GLU A 246 -32.60 21.49 22.10
C GLU A 246 -34.11 21.61 21.86
N LYS A 247 -34.73 20.62 21.20
CA LYS A 247 -36.19 20.56 21.02
C LYS A 247 -36.92 20.45 22.36
N TRP A 248 -36.40 19.64 23.27
CA TRP A 248 -36.96 19.49 24.61
C TRP A 248 -36.88 20.78 25.43
N ILE A 249 -35.73 21.47 25.42
CA ILE A 249 -35.57 22.79 26.05
C ILE A 249 -36.59 23.78 25.49
N LYS A 250 -36.68 23.88 24.16
CA LYS A 250 -37.61 24.80 23.50
C LYS A 250 -39.07 24.50 23.89
N THR A 251 -39.44 23.22 23.94
CA THR A 251 -40.78 22.80 24.37
C THR A 251 -41.06 23.21 25.82
N GLY A 252 -40.08 23.07 26.71
CA GLY A 252 -40.19 23.52 28.10
C GLY A 252 -40.28 25.04 28.22
N GLU A 253 -39.50 25.79 27.45
CA GLU A 253 -39.59 27.26 27.41
C GLU A 253 -40.94 27.75 26.89
N ASP A 254 -41.49 27.11 25.86
CA ASP A 254 -42.81 27.42 25.32
C ASP A 254 -43.92 27.09 26.34
N PHE A 255 -43.76 26.02 27.11
CA PHE A 255 -44.66 25.66 28.21
C PHE A 255 -44.66 26.72 29.33
N ILE A 256 -43.47 27.16 29.76
CA ILE A 256 -43.33 28.21 30.80
C ILE A 256 -43.91 29.56 30.35
N LYS A 257 -43.77 29.90 29.05
CA LYS A 257 -44.31 31.16 28.50
C LYS A 257 -45.82 31.13 28.24
N GLY A 258 -46.41 29.93 28.16
CA GLY A 258 -47.84 29.71 27.90
C GLY A 258 -48.71 29.64 29.16
N GLU A 259 -48.12 29.54 30.35
CA GLU A 259 -48.83 29.76 31.61
C GLU A 259 -48.99 31.28 31.85
N ASP A 260 -50.20 31.79 31.63
CA ASP A 260 -50.69 32.91 32.44
C ASP A 260 -50.71 32.37 33.88
N PHE A 261 -49.75 32.80 34.70
CA PHE A 261 -49.79 32.53 36.14
C PHE A 261 -51.14 33.04 36.67
N ILE A 262 -52.06 32.12 36.96
CA ILE A 262 -53.24 32.46 37.76
C ILE A 262 -52.70 32.75 39.15
N ASP A 263 -52.55 34.03 39.47
CA ASP A 263 -52.23 34.49 40.81
C ASP A 263 -53.43 34.14 41.69
N VAL A 264 -53.38 32.98 42.32
CA VAL A 264 -54.39 32.59 43.30
C VAL A 264 -54.01 33.29 44.60
N GLU A 265 -54.53 34.49 44.80
CA GLU A 265 -54.49 35.16 46.10
C GLU A 265 -55.08 34.21 47.15
N PRO A 266 -54.34 33.90 48.23
CA PRO A 266 -54.90 33.08 49.31
C PRO A 266 -56.03 33.85 50.00
N GLU A 267 -57.21 33.24 50.10
CA GLU A 267 -58.32 33.78 50.90
C GLU A 267 -57.85 34.01 52.35
N GLU A 268 -57.87 35.26 52.78
CA GLU A 268 -57.61 35.64 54.17
C GLU A 268 -58.67 34.98 55.07
N ALA A 269 -58.20 34.18 56.03
CA ALA A 269 -59.02 33.45 57.00
C ALA A 269 -59.44 34.32 58.19
#